data_AF-A0A1J5C0B7-F1
#
_entry.id   AF-A0A1J5C0B7-F1
#
_cell.length_a   1.000
_cell.length_b   1.000
_cell.length_c   1.000
_cell.angle_alpha   90.00
_cell.angle_beta   90.00
_cell.angle_gamma   90.00
#
_symmetry.space_group_name_H-M   'P 1'
#
loop_
_entity.id
_entity.type
_entity.pdbx_description
1 polymer ?
#
loop_
_entity_poly.entity_id
_entity_poly.type
_entity_poly.pdbx_seq_one_letter_code
_entity_poly.pdbx_strand_id
1 'polypeptide(L)'
;MKCSLEEKDDKRFPLRLQAVNRFTIAAMFWLNGAAHVIIGLALALSVLMFTWLFFVDVRQAADANNLVHGFVHALGTLMLLWTISALITAEIRYLEGNKLEVDTFVEVALVVVLRKVITMPVLAVQPPLQEILLWNIAALMLGVLFFLVRWAQRQQDNIPSQNAVK
;
A
#
# COMPACT_ATOMS: atom_id res chain seq x y z
N MET A 1 -6.35 -52.91 26.72
CA MET A 1 -6.97 -51.57 26.82
C MET A 1 -6.17 -50.63 25.93
N LYS A 2 -6.75 -50.31 24.76
CA LYS A 2 -6.41 -49.26 23.77
C LYS A 2 -5.03 -48.58 23.91
N CYS A 3 -4.10 -48.75 22.98
CA CYS A 3 -4.10 -48.04 21.68
C CYS A 3 -4.45 -46.55 21.82
N SER A 4 -3.60 -45.79 22.52
CA SER A 4 -3.64 -44.32 22.54
C SER A 4 -2.25 -43.70 22.59
N LEU A 5 -1.20 -44.43 22.21
CA LEU A 5 0.12 -43.84 21.96
C LEU A 5 0.38 -43.76 20.45
N GLU A 6 -0.68 -43.48 19.68
CA GLU A 6 -0.64 -43.19 18.25
C GLU A 6 -1.24 -41.81 18.01
N GLU A 7 -0.61 -40.78 18.59
CA GLU A 7 -0.77 -39.40 18.12
C GLU A 7 0.43 -38.55 18.56
N LYS A 8 1.64 -39.03 18.28
CA LYS A 8 2.83 -38.17 18.27
C LYS A 8 3.44 -38.20 16.88
N ASP A 9 3.36 -37.05 16.23
CA ASP A 9 4.30 -36.62 15.20
C ASP A 9 4.22 -37.34 13.84
N ASP A 10 3.04 -37.27 13.20
CA ASP A 10 2.96 -37.33 11.72
C ASP A 10 2.99 -35.92 11.11
N LYS A 11 4.10 -35.22 11.35
CA LYS A 11 4.66 -34.23 10.41
C LYS A 11 6.16 -34.47 10.31
N ARG A 12 6.54 -35.73 10.13
CA ARG A 12 7.92 -36.12 9.85
C ARG A 12 8.24 -35.75 8.41
N PHE A 13 8.58 -34.49 8.18
CA PHE A 13 9.18 -34.05 6.93
C PHE A 13 10.36 -34.99 6.60
N PRO A 14 10.45 -35.54 5.38
CA PRO A 14 11.54 -36.44 5.02
C PRO A 14 12.89 -35.76 5.25
N LEU A 15 13.87 -36.45 5.84
CA LEU A 15 15.16 -35.89 6.28
C LEU A 15 15.92 -35.10 5.18
N ARG A 16 15.70 -35.39 3.89
CA ARG A 16 16.32 -34.64 2.77
C ARG A 16 15.74 -33.24 2.58
N LEU A 17 14.49 -32.99 3.02
CA LEU A 17 13.84 -31.69 2.93
C LEU A 17 14.22 -30.74 4.07
N GLN A 18 14.80 -31.19 5.18
CA GLN A 18 15.24 -30.28 6.26
C GLN A 18 16.41 -29.39 5.82
N ALA A 19 17.35 -29.93 5.06
CA ALA A 19 18.46 -29.15 4.48
C ALA A 19 17.95 -28.12 3.46
N VAL A 20 16.98 -28.51 2.64
CA VAL A 20 16.33 -27.63 1.65
C VAL A 20 15.49 -26.56 2.35
N ASN A 21 14.69 -26.93 3.35
CA ASN A 21 13.84 -25.99 4.09
C ASN A 21 14.66 -24.91 4.79
N ARG A 22 15.80 -25.27 5.40
CA ARG A 22 16.70 -24.28 6.03
C ARG A 22 17.31 -23.33 5.00
N PHE A 23 17.66 -23.83 3.82
CA PHE A 23 18.14 -22.98 2.72
C PHE A 23 17.03 -22.07 2.20
N THR A 24 15.82 -22.58 1.99
CA THR A 24 14.65 -21.81 1.53
C THR A 24 14.29 -20.71 2.51
N ILE A 25 14.25 -21.00 3.80
CA ILE A 25 13.95 -20.01 4.85
C ILE A 25 15.04 -18.93 4.90
N ALA A 26 16.32 -19.31 4.86
CA ALA A 26 17.42 -18.34 4.84
C ALA A 26 17.41 -17.45 3.58
N ALA A 27 17.13 -18.04 2.42
CA ALA A 27 16.97 -17.31 1.16
C ALA A 27 15.78 -16.34 1.23
N MET A 28 14.67 -16.74 1.82
CA MET A 28 13.47 -15.91 1.97
C MET A 28 13.74 -14.70 2.86
N PHE A 29 14.48 -14.86 3.97
CA PHE A 29 14.89 -13.73 4.81
C PHE A 29 15.85 -12.77 4.11
N TRP A 30 16.87 -13.30 3.41
CA TRP A 30 17.83 -12.48 2.70
C TRP A 30 17.19 -11.70 1.54
N LEU A 31 16.34 -12.37 0.76
CA LEU A 31 15.64 -11.77 -0.37
C LEU A 31 14.63 -10.72 0.10
N ASN A 32 13.92 -10.97 1.20
CA ASN A 32 13.00 -10.00 1.77
C ASN A 32 13.75 -8.74 2.24
N GLY A 33 14.86 -8.90 2.98
CA GLY A 33 15.71 -7.78 3.39
C GLY A 33 16.27 -6.99 2.20
N ALA A 34 16.76 -7.66 1.16
CA ALA A 34 17.27 -7.02 -0.05
C ALA A 34 16.18 -6.28 -0.82
N ALA A 35 14.99 -6.87 -0.96
CA ALA A 35 13.85 -6.26 -1.63
C ALA A 35 13.45 -4.93 -0.96
N HIS A 36 13.38 -4.93 0.38
CA HIS A 36 13.07 -3.75 1.17
C HIS A 36 14.11 -2.63 1.00
N VAL A 37 15.41 -2.94 1.08
CA VAL A 37 16.47 -1.96 0.81
C VAL A 37 16.33 -1.32 -0.59
N ILE A 38 16.02 -2.12 -1.61
CA ILE A 38 15.81 -1.63 -2.97
C ILE A 38 14.55 -0.75 -3.05
N ILE A 39 13.46 -1.14 -2.40
CA ILE A 39 12.20 -0.37 -2.34
C ILE A 39 12.44 0.98 -1.66
N GLY A 40 13.09 1.00 -0.49
CA GLY A 40 13.42 2.23 0.23
C GLY A 40 14.27 3.18 -0.62
N LEU A 41 15.25 2.67 -1.34
CA LEU A 41 16.09 3.46 -2.25
C LEU A 41 15.29 4.00 -3.44
N ALA A 42 14.39 3.20 -4.02
CA ALA A 42 13.51 3.64 -5.09
C ALA A 42 12.55 4.75 -4.61
N LEU A 43 11.99 4.61 -3.41
CA LEU A 43 11.11 5.64 -2.81
C LEU A 43 11.86 6.94 -2.56
N ALA A 44 13.08 6.89 -2.04
CA ALA A 44 13.91 8.07 -1.82
C ALA A 44 14.20 8.83 -3.12
N LEU A 45 14.57 8.12 -4.20
CA LEU A 45 14.76 8.71 -5.53
C LEU A 45 13.46 9.32 -6.07
N SER A 46 12.34 8.62 -5.86
CA SER A 46 11.01 9.09 -6.26
C SER A 46 10.65 10.42 -5.59
N VAL A 47 10.90 10.58 -4.29
CA VAL A 47 10.68 11.86 -3.57
C VAL A 47 11.48 12.99 -4.20
N LEU A 48 12.76 12.77 -4.52
CA LEU A 48 13.61 13.80 -5.14
C LEU A 48 13.04 14.23 -6.50
N MET A 49 12.64 13.26 -7.33
CA MET A 49 12.04 13.52 -8.64
C MET A 49 10.70 14.27 -8.53
N PHE A 50 9.81 13.84 -7.64
CA PHE A 50 8.51 14.50 -7.45
C PHE A 50 8.64 15.88 -6.82
N THR A 51 9.63 16.09 -5.94
CA THR A 51 9.91 17.43 -5.39
C THR A 51 10.32 18.38 -6.50
N TRP A 52 11.17 17.92 -7.42
CA TRP A 52 11.53 18.71 -8.60
C TRP A 52 10.31 19.03 -9.47
N LEU A 53 9.45 18.03 -9.71
CA LEU A 53 8.21 18.21 -10.49
C LEU A 53 7.29 19.25 -9.83
N PHE A 54 7.14 19.22 -8.51
CA PHE A 54 6.34 20.18 -7.78
C PHE A 54 6.83 21.63 -7.98
N PHE A 55 8.14 21.88 -7.96
CA PHE A 55 8.68 23.21 -8.24
C PHE A 55 8.39 23.68 -9.66
N VAL A 56 8.42 22.76 -10.63
CA VAL A 56 8.07 23.05 -12.02
C VAL A 56 6.57 23.39 -12.15
N ASP A 57 5.70 22.62 -11.50
CA ASP A 57 4.26 22.84 -11.47
C ASP A 57 3.90 24.21 -10.86
N VAL A 58 4.57 24.58 -9.76
CA VAL A 58 4.36 25.89 -9.09
C VAL A 58 4.77 27.06 -9.99
N ARG A 59 5.90 26.94 -10.71
CA ARG A 59 6.32 27.99 -11.66
C ARG A 59 5.34 28.13 -12.82
N GLN A 60 4.92 27.00 -13.41
CA GLN A 60 3.95 27.02 -14.51
C GLN A 60 2.59 27.61 -14.07
N ALA A 61 2.14 27.31 -12.85
CA ALA A 61 0.91 27.87 -12.30
C ALA A 61 0.99 29.39 -12.12
N ALA A 62 2.16 29.93 -11.75
CA ALA A 62 2.39 31.37 -11.61
C ALA A 62 2.36 32.09 -12.97
N ASP A 63 2.90 31.47 -14.03
CA ASP A 63 3.02 32.08 -15.36
C ASP A 63 1.72 32.03 -16.20
N ALA A 64 0.86 31.03 -15.98
CA ALA A 64 -0.22 30.69 -16.92
C ALA A 64 -1.55 31.47 -16.78
N ASN A 65 -1.71 32.43 -15.86
CA ASN A 65 -2.99 33.14 -15.57
C ASN A 65 -4.22 32.25 -15.23
N ASN A 66 -4.11 30.92 -15.30
CA ASN A 66 -5.11 29.95 -14.85
C ASN A 66 -4.66 29.35 -13.51
N LEU A 67 -4.75 30.18 -12.47
CA LEU A 67 -4.31 29.85 -11.11
C LEU A 67 -5.03 28.62 -10.56
N VAL A 68 -6.31 28.43 -10.90
CA VAL A 68 -7.12 27.32 -10.39
C VAL A 68 -6.61 25.97 -10.92
N HIS A 69 -6.35 25.88 -12.23
CA HIS A 69 -5.86 24.64 -12.83
C HIS A 69 -4.46 24.29 -12.31
N GLY A 70 -3.56 25.28 -12.23
CA GLY A 70 -2.21 25.08 -11.69
C GLY A 70 -2.20 24.72 -10.20
N PHE A 71 -3.07 25.35 -9.40
CA PHE A 71 -3.20 25.06 -7.97
C PHE A 71 -3.69 23.63 -7.72
N VAL A 72 -4.76 23.20 -8.40
CA VAL A 72 -5.29 21.83 -8.25
C VAL A 72 -4.28 20.79 -8.73
N HIS A 73 -3.51 21.10 -9.78
CA HIS A 73 -2.42 20.23 -10.23
C HIS A 73 -1.32 20.09 -9.18
N ALA A 74 -0.82 21.22 -8.65
CA ALA A 74 0.20 21.25 -7.61
C ALA A 74 -0.24 20.56 -6.32
N LEU A 75 -1.50 20.74 -5.89
CA LEU A 75 -2.08 20.00 -4.77
C LEU A 75 -2.10 18.48 -5.03
N GLY A 76 -2.41 18.07 -6.26
CA GLY A 76 -2.33 16.68 -6.68
C GLY A 76 -0.91 16.11 -6.56
N THR A 77 0.12 16.89 -6.88
CA THR A 77 1.52 16.51 -6.72
C THR A 77 1.94 16.48 -5.24
N LEU A 78 1.47 17.41 -4.41
CA LEU A 78 1.71 17.42 -2.96
C LEU A 78 1.11 16.20 -2.25
N MET A 79 -0.09 15.76 -2.65
CA MET A 79 -0.69 14.53 -2.12
C MET A 79 0.16 13.29 -2.45
N LEU A 80 0.82 13.25 -3.62
CA LEU A 80 1.76 12.16 -3.94
C LEU A 80 2.99 12.21 -3.04
N LEU A 81 3.57 13.39 -2.82
CA LEU A 81 4.71 13.56 -1.92
C LEU A 81 4.39 13.08 -0.50
N TRP A 82 3.21 13.42 0.01
CA TRP A 82 2.73 12.90 1.30
C TRP A 82 2.66 11.36 1.31
N THR A 83 2.05 10.74 0.30
CA THR A 83 1.92 9.28 0.23
C THR A 83 3.26 8.56 0.18
N ILE A 84 4.24 9.10 -0.54
CA ILE A 84 5.58 8.53 -0.62
C ILE A 84 6.29 8.70 0.72
N SER A 85 6.12 9.85 1.40
CA SER A 85 6.65 10.07 2.75
C SER A 85 6.12 9.04 3.76
N ALA A 86 4.81 8.75 3.71
CA ALA A 86 4.20 7.72 4.54
C ALA A 86 4.73 6.31 4.21
N LEU A 87 4.97 6.01 2.93
CA LEU A 87 5.58 4.74 2.50
C LEU A 87 7.02 4.60 2.97
N ILE A 88 7.82 5.66 2.89
CA ILE A 88 9.19 5.68 3.43
C ILE A 88 9.17 5.47 4.94
N THR A 89 8.22 6.07 5.65
CA THR A 89 8.08 5.89 7.10
C THR A 89 7.76 4.43 7.46
N ALA A 90 6.90 3.77 6.67
CA ALA A 90 6.63 2.34 6.80
C ALA A 90 7.89 1.50 6.55
N GLU A 91 8.67 1.87 5.54
CA GLU A 91 9.90 1.17 5.18
C GLU A 91 10.99 1.31 6.24
N ILE A 92 11.18 2.50 6.83
CA ILE A 92 12.11 2.72 7.95
C ILE A 92 11.69 1.85 9.15
N ARG A 93 10.39 1.84 9.48
CA ARG A 93 9.85 1.06 10.60
C ARG A 93 10.07 -0.44 10.42
N TYR A 94 10.02 -0.92 9.18
CA TYR A 94 10.34 -2.31 8.86
C TYR A 94 11.83 -2.62 9.08
N LEU A 95 12.72 -1.73 8.63
CA LEU A 95 14.17 -1.87 8.81
C LEU A 95 14.59 -1.78 10.28
N GLU A 96 13.85 -1.05 11.11
CA GLU A 96 14.03 -1.00 12.57
C GLU A 96 13.62 -2.31 13.28
N GLY A 97 13.17 -3.33 12.53
CA GLY A 97 12.80 -4.64 13.06
C GLY A 97 11.35 -4.74 13.54
N ASN A 98 10.55 -3.69 13.34
CA ASN A 98 9.14 -3.73 13.63
C ASN A 98 8.36 -4.35 12.45
N LYS A 99 7.23 -5.00 12.72
CA LYS A 99 6.42 -5.60 11.64
C LYS A 99 5.79 -4.47 10.82
N LEU A 100 5.70 -4.65 9.49
CA LEU A 100 4.93 -3.76 8.62
C LEU A 100 3.46 -3.81 9.06
N GLU A 101 2.99 -2.72 9.65
CA GLU A 101 1.59 -2.58 10.02
C GLU A 101 0.78 -2.34 8.75
N VAL A 102 -0.15 -3.27 8.48
CA VAL A 102 -1.07 -3.20 7.32
C VAL A 102 -1.87 -1.89 7.32
N ASP A 103 -2.02 -1.25 8.48
CA ASP A 103 -2.72 0.02 8.65
C ASP A 103 -2.07 1.15 7.82
N THR A 104 -0.73 1.26 7.79
CA THR A 104 -0.03 2.30 7.01
C THR A 104 -0.18 2.08 5.51
N PHE A 105 -0.18 0.82 5.07
CA PHE A 105 -0.40 0.49 3.66
C PHE A 105 -1.82 0.89 3.21
N VAL A 106 -2.83 0.65 4.05
CA VAL A 106 -4.21 1.02 3.76
C VAL A 106 -4.42 2.52 3.81
N GLU A 107 -3.78 3.23 4.73
CA GLU A 107 -3.78 4.69 4.77
C GLU A 107 -3.27 5.28 3.47
N VAL A 108 -2.13 4.80 2.96
CA VAL A 108 -1.56 5.29 1.70
C VAL A 108 -2.43 4.92 0.51
N ALA A 109 -2.95 3.69 0.45
CA ALA A 109 -3.87 3.26 -0.61
C ALA A 109 -5.13 4.15 -0.67
N LEU A 110 -5.68 4.53 0.48
CA LEU A 110 -6.82 5.45 0.56
C LEU A 110 -6.49 6.81 -0.04
N VAL A 111 -5.38 7.43 0.37
CA VAL A 111 -4.99 8.77 -0.09
C VAL A 111 -4.75 8.80 -1.61
N VAL A 112 -4.13 7.76 -2.17
CA VAL A 112 -3.91 7.66 -3.63
C VAL A 112 -5.24 7.54 -4.39
N VAL A 113 -6.20 6.76 -3.87
CA VAL A 113 -7.54 6.65 -4.45
C VAL A 113 -8.27 7.99 -4.37
N LEU A 114 -8.26 8.66 -3.21
CA LEU A 114 -8.87 9.97 -3.01
C LEU A 114 -8.33 11.01 -4.00
N ARG A 115 -7.01 11.03 -4.24
CA ARG A 115 -6.40 11.90 -5.25
C ARG A 115 -7.02 11.71 -6.64
N LYS A 116 -7.22 10.47 -7.07
CA LYS A 116 -7.81 10.17 -8.39
C LYS A 116 -9.27 10.62 -8.49
N VAL A 117 -10.05 10.44 -7.42
CA VAL A 117 -11.45 10.90 -7.37
C VAL A 117 -11.55 12.43 -7.45
N ILE A 118 -10.64 13.18 -6.81
CA ILE A 118 -10.67 14.65 -6.81
C ILE A 118 -10.16 15.24 -8.13
N THR A 119 -9.12 14.64 -8.72
CA THR A 119 -8.45 15.18 -9.92
C THR A 119 -9.14 14.85 -11.24
N MET A 120 -10.00 13.83 -11.30
CA MET A 120 -10.72 13.46 -12.54
C MET A 120 -11.81 14.46 -12.97
N PRO A 121 -12.74 14.90 -12.09
CA PRO A 121 -13.86 15.74 -12.49
C PRO A 121 -13.46 17.18 -12.84
N VAL A 122 -12.43 17.70 -12.16
CA VAL A 122 -12.02 19.11 -12.23
C VAL A 122 -11.31 19.48 -13.54
N LEU A 123 -10.75 18.49 -14.25
CA LEU A 123 -10.02 18.68 -15.50
C LEU A 123 -10.89 18.49 -16.75
N ALA A 124 -12.11 17.97 -16.57
CA ALA A 124 -13.00 17.62 -17.66
C ALA A 124 -13.94 18.79 -17.97
N VAL A 125 -13.52 19.66 -18.90
CA VAL A 125 -14.17 20.97 -19.14
C VAL A 125 -15.57 20.89 -19.75
N GLN A 126 -16.05 19.76 -20.29
CA GLN A 126 -17.47 19.48 -20.59
C GLN A 126 -17.58 18.10 -21.25
N PRO A 127 -17.74 17.00 -20.50
CA PRO A 127 -18.05 15.70 -21.09
C PRO A 127 -19.57 15.54 -21.27
N PRO A 128 -20.02 14.75 -22.26
CA PRO A 128 -21.41 14.30 -22.31
C PRO A 128 -21.76 13.57 -21.00
N LEU A 129 -22.98 13.77 -20.50
CA LEU A 129 -23.49 13.19 -19.23
C LEU A 129 -23.17 11.70 -19.04
N GLN A 130 -23.10 10.96 -20.14
CA GLN A 130 -22.82 9.52 -20.16
C GLN A 130 -21.37 9.17 -19.77
N GLU A 131 -20.39 9.98 -20.15
CA GLU A 131 -18.99 9.77 -19.75
C GLU A 131 -18.79 10.15 -18.28
N ILE A 132 -19.42 11.23 -17.83
CA ILE A 132 -19.41 11.62 -16.42
C ILE A 132 -19.96 10.47 -15.55
N LEU A 133 -21.09 9.87 -15.94
CA LEU A 133 -21.71 8.78 -15.18
C LEU A 133 -20.83 7.54 -15.12
N LEU A 134 -20.16 7.18 -16.23
CA LEU A 134 -19.28 6.02 -16.30
C LEU A 134 -18.05 6.17 -15.37
N TRP A 135 -17.41 7.35 -15.38
CA TRP A 135 -16.29 7.65 -14.49
C TRP A 135 -16.69 7.71 -13.02
N ASN A 136 -17.87 8.25 -12.72
CA ASN A 136 -18.40 8.27 -11.36
C ASN A 136 -18.70 6.85 -10.85
N ILE A 137 -19.26 5.96 -11.68
CA ILE A 137 -19.49 4.55 -11.31
C ILE A 137 -18.15 3.81 -11.10
N ALA A 138 -17.14 4.07 -11.95
CA ALA A 138 -15.80 3.50 -11.76
C ALA A 138 -15.14 3.97 -10.46
N ALA A 139 -15.27 5.26 -10.12
CA ALA A 139 -14.80 5.82 -8.86
C ALA A 139 -15.53 5.21 -7.65
N LEU A 140 -16.84 5.00 -7.77
CA LEU A 140 -17.68 4.39 -6.73
C LEU A 140 -17.29 2.92 -6.51
N MET A 141 -17.08 2.14 -7.57
CA MET A 141 -16.60 0.76 -7.52
C MET A 141 -15.22 0.63 -6.84
N LEU A 142 -14.29 1.55 -7.15
CA LEU A 142 -13.00 1.62 -6.47
C LEU A 142 -13.14 1.97 -4.98
N GLY A 143 -14.05 2.88 -4.65
CA GLY A 143 -14.39 3.20 -3.26
C GLY A 143 -15.01 2.00 -2.51
N VAL A 144 -15.87 1.22 -3.16
CA VAL A 144 -16.45 -0.01 -2.58
C VAL A 144 -15.38 -1.07 -2.35
N LEU A 145 -14.47 -1.28 -3.30
CA LEU A 145 -13.35 -2.21 -3.15
C LEU A 145 -12.48 -1.81 -1.93
N PHE A 146 -12.18 -0.50 -1.80
CA PHE A 146 -11.45 0.01 -0.65
C PHE A 146 -12.20 -0.23 0.67
N PHE A 147 -13.50 0.08 0.71
CA PHE A 147 -14.33 -0.13 1.89
C PHE A 147 -14.37 -1.60 2.31
N LEU A 148 -14.49 -2.52 1.35
CA LEU A 148 -14.50 -3.96 1.60
C LEU A 148 -13.18 -4.45 2.21
N VAL A 149 -12.04 -3.98 1.68
CA VAL A 149 -10.71 -4.30 2.23
C VAL A 149 -10.58 -3.79 3.67
N ARG A 150 -11.01 -2.55 3.94
CA ARG A 150 -10.98 -1.99 5.30
C ARG A 150 -11.91 -2.74 6.25
N TRP A 151 -13.07 -3.19 5.77
CA TRP A 151 -14.02 -3.95 6.56
C TRP A 151 -13.51 -5.37 6.88
N ALA A 152 -12.85 -6.03 5.93
CA ALA A 152 -12.22 -7.33 6.14
C ALA A 152 -11.11 -7.26 7.22
N GLN A 153 -10.31 -6.19 7.21
CA GLN A 153 -9.28 -5.99 8.24
C GLN A 153 -9.88 -5.82 9.64
N ARG A 154 -10.97 -5.05 9.77
CA ARG A 154 -11.68 -4.89 11.05
C ARG A 154 -12.25 -6.19 11.61
N GLN A 155 -12.55 -7.18 10.76
CA GLN A 155 -13.02 -8.49 11.22
C GLN A 155 -11.87 -9.34 11.78
N GLN A 156 -10.66 -9.22 11.23
CA GLN A 156 -9.48 -9.93 11.73
C GLN A 156 -9.14 -9.54 13.18
N ASP A 157 -9.30 -8.26 13.52
CA ASP A 157 -9.04 -7.72 14.87
C ASP A 157 -10.12 -8.12 15.88
N ASN A 158 -11.29 -8.57 15.42
CA ASN A 158 -12.44 -8.95 16.26
C ASN A 158 -12.58 -10.48 16.45
N ILE A 159 -11.57 -11.28 16.10
CA ILE A 159 -11.55 -12.71 16.45
C ILE A 159 -10.89 -12.85 17.84
N PRO A 160 -11.66 -13.06 18.93
CA PRO A 160 -11.08 -13.36 20.23
C PRO A 160 -10.24 -14.63 20.11
N SER A 161 -9.03 -14.58 20.67
CA SER A 161 -8.03 -15.65 20.73
C SER A 161 -8.55 -16.88 21.51
N GLN A 162 -9.50 -17.63 20.93
CA GLN A 162 -10.10 -18.81 21.56
C GLN A 162 -9.18 -20.05 21.50
N ASN A 163 -7.85 -19.87 21.53
CA ASN A 163 -6.87 -20.95 21.54
C ASN A 163 -5.72 -20.70 22.56
N ALA A 164 -6.00 -19.94 23.61
CA ALA A 164 -5.17 -19.97 24.82
C ALA A 164 -5.93 -20.79 25.88
N VAL A 165 -5.34 -21.94 26.26
CA VAL A 165 -5.85 -22.92 27.24
C VAL A 165 -6.83 -23.96 26.68
N LYS A 166 -6.31 -24.96 25.97
CA LYS A 166 -6.72 -26.35 26.18
C LYS A 166 -5.53 -27.29 26.03
#